data_AF-A0A927NMC1-F1
#
_entry.id   AF-A0A927NMC1-F1
#
_cell.length_a   1.000
_cell.length_b   1.000
_cell.length_c   1.000
_cell.angle_alpha   90.00
_cell.angle_beta   90.00
_cell.angle_gamma   90.00
#
_symmetry.space_group_name_H-M   'P 1'
#
loop_
_entity.id
_entity.type
_entity.pdbx_description
1 polymer ?
#
loop_
_entity_poly.entity_id
_entity_poly.type
_entity_poly.pdbx_seq_one_letter_code
_entity_poly.pdbx_strand_id
1 'polypeptide(L)' 'MKLEKREITLNEYDSLQDAFYMQKLLITEYAHALAKSLRKETRSELMRLLKETCEDMCFIGDLMHGSAIENKK' A
#
# COMPACT_ATOMS: atom_id res chain seq x y z
N MET A 1 -17.33 6.34 7.00
CA MET A 1 -16.52 7.45 7.55
C MET A 1 -16.49 8.55 6.49
N LYS A 2 -17.01 9.75 6.74
CA LYS A 2 -16.93 10.85 5.78
C LYS A 2 -15.48 11.35 5.80
N LEU A 3 -14.76 11.22 4.70
CA LEU A 3 -13.43 11.82 4.53
C LEU A 3 -13.65 13.33 4.46
N GLU A 4 -13.42 14.03 5.57
CA GLU A 4 -13.30 15.48 5.55
C GLU A 4 -12.11 15.83 4.65
N LYS A 5 -12.38 16.66 3.64
CA LYS A 5 -11.41 17.08 2.63
C LYS A 5 -10.35 17.95 3.30
N ARG A 6 -9.22 17.35 3.69
CA ARG A 6 -8.01 18.04 4.13
C ARG A 6 -6.98 17.95 3.02
N GLU A 7 -6.43 19.10 2.63
CA GLU A 7 -5.28 19.15 1.73
C GLU A 7 -4.07 18.51 2.41
N ILE A 8 -3.41 17.60 1.68
CA ILE A 8 -2.18 16.93 2.14
C ILE A 8 -1.01 17.87 1.86
N THR A 9 -0.20 18.13 2.87
CA THR A 9 1.03 18.93 2.73
C THR A 9 2.07 18.18 1.89
N LEU A 10 3.03 18.90 1.30
CA LEU A 10 4.09 18.29 0.48
C LEU A 10 4.84 17.17 1.25
N ASN A 11 5.16 17.40 2.53
CA ASN A 11 5.84 16.42 3.38
C ASN A 11 4.98 15.15 3.63
N GLU A 12 3.67 15.32 3.78
CA GLU A 12 2.74 14.19 3.94
C GLU A 12 2.62 13.42 2.61
N TYR A 13 2.65 14.11 1.46
CA TYR A 13 2.64 13.46 0.14
C TYR A 13 3.93 12.65 -0.09
N ASP A 14 5.10 13.21 0.21
CA ASP A 14 6.39 12.50 0.09
C ASP A 14 6.41 11.26 1.00
N SER A 15 5.91 11.39 2.24
CA SER A 15 5.78 10.28 3.17
C SER A 15 4.84 9.18 2.66
N LEU A 16 3.73 9.55 2.02
CA LEU A 16 2.81 8.61 1.39
C LEU A 16 3.44 7.94 0.17
N GLN A 17 4.24 8.66 -0.62
CA GLN A 17 4.96 8.12 -1.76
C GLN A 17 6.01 7.08 -1.32
N ASP A 18 6.75 7.37 -0.25
CA ASP A 18 7.70 6.44 0.36
C ASP A 18 6.98 5.19 0.89
N ALA A 19 5.86 5.38 1.60
CA ALA A 19 5.04 4.27 2.09
C ALA A 19 4.50 3.40 0.94
N PHE A 20 4.00 4.02 -0.14
CA PHE A 20 3.52 3.32 -1.33
C PHE A 20 4.63 2.48 -1.97
N TYR A 21 5.83 3.06 -2.10
CA TYR A 21 7.00 2.36 -2.64
C TYR A 21 7.40 1.16 -1.77
N MET A 22 7.37 1.32 -0.44
CA MET A 22 7.63 0.22 0.49
C MET A 22 6.61 -0.92 0.35
N GLN A 23 5.31 -0.62 0.24
CA GLN A 23 4.29 -1.66 0.02
C GLN A 23 4.52 -2.42 -1.28
N LYS A 24 4.90 -1.72 -2.37
CA LYS A 24 5.26 -2.37 -3.64
C LYS A 24 6.43 -3.36 -3.51
N LEU A 25 7.46 -3.00 -2.73
CA LEU A 25 8.58 -3.90 -2.47
C LEU A 25 8.14 -5.12 -1.66
N LEU A 26 7.34 -4.92 -0.60
CA LEU A 26 6.81 -6.01 0.22
C LEU A 26 5.95 -6.99 -0.60
N ILE A 27 5.08 -6.49 -1.48
CA ILE A 27 4.28 -7.34 -2.40
C ILE A 27 5.20 -8.27 -3.22
N THR A 28 6.29 -7.72 -3.76
CA THR A 28 7.26 -8.48 -4.56
C THR A 28 7.93 -9.57 -3.72
N GLU A 29 8.37 -9.23 -2.51
CA GLU A 29 9.02 -10.18 -1.60
C GLU A 29 8.06 -11.27 -1.10
N TYR A 30 6.81 -10.93 -0.79
CA TYR A 30 5.81 -11.93 -0.41
C TYR A 30 5.48 -12.89 -1.57
N ALA A 31 5.38 -12.38 -2.80
CA ALA A 31 5.19 -13.22 -3.98
C ALA A 31 6.38 -14.18 -4.19
N HIS A 32 7.62 -13.71 -4.04
CA HIS A 32 8.81 -14.55 -4.09
C HIS A 32 8.84 -15.61 -2.97
N ALA A 33 8.49 -15.22 -1.74
CA ALA A 33 8.45 -16.13 -0.60
C ALA A 33 7.39 -17.23 -0.79
N LEU A 34 6.20 -16.87 -1.30
CA LEU A 34 5.13 -17.81 -1.64
C LEU A 34 5.62 -18.89 -2.61
N ALA A 35 6.28 -18.47 -3.70
CA ALA A 35 6.79 -19.38 -4.72
C ALA A 35 7.83 -20.38 -4.19
N LYS A 36 8.59 -20.01 -3.15
CA LYS A 36 9.62 -20.87 -2.53
C LYS A 36 9.11 -21.71 -1.36
N SER A 37 7.90 -21.42 -0.85
CA SER A 37 7.42 -22.01 0.40
C SER A 37 6.82 -23.42 0.21
N LEU A 38 7.32 -24.37 1.00
CA LEU A 38 6.91 -25.79 0.91
C LEU A 38 5.75 -26.14 1.86
N ARG A 39 5.65 -25.46 2.99
CA ARG A 39 4.63 -25.72 4.03
C ARG A 39 3.33 -24.97 3.75
N LYS A 40 2.19 -25.64 3.96
CA LYS A 40 0.86 -25.07 3.71
C LYS A 40 0.56 -23.90 4.64
N GLU A 41 0.96 -24.02 5.90
CA GLU A 41 0.76 -23.01 6.94
C GLU A 41 1.52 -21.73 6.58
N THR A 42 2.77 -21.87 6.14
CA THR A 42 3.59 -20.75 5.64
C THR A 42 2.96 -20.08 4.43
N ARG A 43 2.46 -20.86 3.44
CA ARG A 43 1.74 -20.29 2.29
C ARG A 43 0.51 -19.50 2.72
N SER A 44 -0.26 -20.03 3.67
CA SER A 44 -1.50 -19.40 4.12
C SER A 44 -1.22 -18.06 4.79
N GLU A 45 -0.18 -18.00 5.64
CA GLU A 45 0.23 -16.77 6.30
C GLU A 45 0.83 -15.76 5.32
N LEU A 46 1.71 -16.19 4.41
CA LEU A 46 2.26 -15.30 3.38
C LEU A 46 1.17 -14.74 2.45
N MET A 47 0.14 -15.53 2.12
CA MET A 47 -0.99 -15.07 1.32
C MET A 47 -1.84 -14.04 2.08
N ARG A 48 -2.05 -14.24 3.39
CA ARG A 48 -2.73 -13.26 4.25
C ARG A 48 -1.98 -11.93 4.27
N LEU A 49 -0.67 -11.96 4.53
CA LEU A 49 0.19 -10.78 4.55
C LEU A 49 0.23 -10.08 3.18
N LEU A 50 0.34 -10.83 2.09
CA LEU A 50 0.30 -10.28 0.74
C LEU A 50 -1.01 -9.53 0.49
N LYS A 51 -2.16 -10.10 0.88
CA LYS A 51 -3.47 -9.48 0.73
C LYS A 51 -3.55 -8.16 1.49
N GLU A 52 -3.15 -8.15 2.77
CA GLU A 52 -3.13 -6.95 3.61
C GLU A 52 -2.23 -5.86 3.00
N THR A 53 -1.03 -6.24 2.54
CA THR A 53 -0.07 -5.32 1.89
C THR A 53 -0.65 -4.72 0.60
N CYS A 54 -1.40 -5.49 -0.18
CA CYS A 54 -2.10 -4.98 -1.37
C CYS A 54 -3.22 -4.00 -0.99
N GLU A 55 -4.00 -4.31 0.05
CA GLU A 55 -5.07 -3.45 0.55
C GLU A 55 -4.50 -2.11 1.07
N ASP A 56 -3.38 -2.14 1.80
CA ASP A 56 -2.66 -0.95 2.26
C ASP A 56 -2.13 -0.11 1.11
N MET A 57 -1.53 -0.75 0.08
CA MET A 57 -1.04 -0.04 -1.10
C MET A 57 -2.17 0.70 -1.84
N CYS A 58 -3.32 0.03 -2.01
CA CYS A 58 -4.51 0.66 -2.61
C CYS A 58 -5.00 1.84 -1.77
N PHE A 59 -5.09 1.67 -0.45
CA PHE A 59 -5.51 2.74 0.45
C PHE A 59 -4.57 3.96 0.40
N ILE A 60 -3.25 3.74 0.40
CA ILE A 60 -2.26 4.83 0.26
C ILE A 60 -2.42 5.51 -1.11
N GLY A 61 -2.61 4.72 -2.18
CA GLY A 61 -2.88 5.24 -3.51
C GLY A 61 -4.14 6.12 -3.55
N ASP A 62 -5.22 5.70 -2.91
CA ASP A 62 -6.47 6.46 -2.81
C ASP A 62 -6.28 7.76 -2.01
N LEU A 63 -5.48 7.75 -0.94
CA LEU A 63 -5.13 8.96 -0.20
C LEU A 63 -4.37 9.96 -1.08
N MET A 64 -3.38 9.49 -1.83
CA MET A 64 -2.59 10.34 -2.72
C MET A 64 -3.46 10.94 -3.85
N HIS A 65 -4.32 10.15 -4.50
CA HIS A 65 -5.16 10.62 -5.61
C HIS A 65 -6.38 11.43 -5.17
N GLY A 66 -6.98 11.07 -4.03
CA GLY A 66 -8.07 11.82 -3.42
C GLY A 66 -7.65 13.26 -3.07
N SER A 67 -6.37 13.47 -2.80
CA SER A 67 -5.78 14.79 -2.51
C SER A 67 -5.10 15.43 -3.72
N ALA A 68 -4.63 14.65 -4.71
CA ALA A 68 -4.04 15.19 -5.94
C ALA A 68 -5.06 15.90 -6.85
N ILE A 69 -6.36 15.65 -6.68
CA ILE A 69 -7.43 16.29 -7.49
C ILE A 69 -7.58 17.79 -7.18
N GLU A 70 -7.09 18.30 -6.05
CA GLU A 70 -7.26 19.72 -5.67
C GLU A 70 -6.07 20.62 -6.05
N ASN A 71 -4.87 20.08 -6.28
CA ASN A 71 -3.66 20.86 -6.63
C ASN A 71 -3.45 21.15 -8.14
N LYS A 72 -4.48 20.94 -8.99
CA LYS A 72 -4.43 21.22 -10.44
C LYS A 72 -5.38 22.33 -10.90
N LYS A 73 -5.60 23.37 -10.08
CA LYS A 73 -6.35 24.57 -10.48
C LYS A 73 -5.46 25.80 -10.52
#